data_AF-A0AAT9WK81-F1
#
_entry.id   AF-A0AAT9WK81-F1
#
_cell.length_a   1.000
_cell.length_b   1.000
_cell.length_c   1.000
_cell.angle_alpha   90.00
_cell.angle_beta   90.00
_cell.angle_gamma   90.00
#
_symmetry.space_group_name_H-M   'P 1'
#
loop_
_entity.id
_entity.type
_entity.pdbx_description
1 polymer ?
#
loop_
_entity_poly.entity_id
_entity_poly.type
_entity_poly.pdbx_seq_one_letter_code
_entity_poly.pdbx_strand_id
1 'polypeptide(L)' 'MRLDIYRRAENDGKFSYLAVPETRNIPEEATNTDWQVEARAVEVEDDAEHLEDYEINRVSEQIAEKGYAVTSLH' A
#
# COMPACT_ATOMS: atom_id res chain seq x y z
N MET A 1 -0.79 -8.81 -10.17
CA MET A 1 -0.27 -7.46 -10.54
C MET A 1 1.09 -7.16 -9.90
N ARG A 2 1.75 -6.05 -10.27
CA ARG A 2 2.98 -5.55 -9.61
C ARG A 2 2.68 -4.31 -8.77
N LEU A 3 3.10 -4.32 -7.51
CA LEU A 3 2.88 -3.23 -6.56
C LEU A 3 4.22 -2.67 -6.04
N ASP A 4 4.29 -1.35 -5.93
CA ASP A 4 5.28 -0.65 -5.14
C ASP A 4 4.73 -0.44 -3.73
N ILE A 5 5.49 -0.89 -2.74
CA ILE A 5 5.13 -0.81 -1.32
C ILE A 5 5.93 0.29 -0.66
N TYR A 6 5.21 1.20 -0.04
CA TYR A 6 5.74 2.28 0.75
C TYR A 6 5.37 2.09 2.21
N ARG A 7 6.23 2.56 3.11
CA ARG A 7 6.00 2.57 4.55
C ARG A 7 6.15 3.96 5.11
N ARG A 8 5.45 4.24 6.20
CA ARG A 8 5.67 5.44 7.01
C ARG A 8 5.67 5.08 8.48
N ALA A 9 6.48 5.79 9.26
CA ALA A 9 6.45 5.67 10.71
C ALA A 9 5.23 6.41 11.26
N GLU A 10 4.46 5.74 12.11
CA GLU A 10 3.37 6.33 12.89
C GLU A 10 3.89 6.77 14.26
N ASN A 11 3.13 7.65 14.94
CA ASN A 11 3.50 8.20 16.26
C ASN A 11 3.67 7.15 17.36
N ASP A 12 3.09 5.96 17.20
CA ASP A 12 3.09 4.87 18.19
C ASP A 12 4.20 3.83 17.96
N GLY A 13 5.17 4.11 17.07
CA GLY A 13 6.20 3.14 16.67
C GLY A 13 5.70 2.02 15.76
N LYS A 14 4.45 2.11 15.30
CA LYS A 14 3.89 1.28 14.23
C LYS A 14 4.29 1.82 12.86
N PHE A 15 4.20 0.96 11.85
CA PHE A 15 4.37 1.38 10.47
C PHE A 15 3.04 1.27 9.74
N SER A 16 2.69 2.31 8.99
CA SER A 16 1.65 2.17 7.97
C SER A 16 2.26 1.80 6.64
N TYR A 17 1.61 0.90 5.92
CA TYR A 17 2.02 0.49 4.59
C TYR A 17 1.02 0.97 3.54
N LEU A 18 1.54 1.35 2.39
CA LEU A 18 0.80 1.80 1.21
C LEU A 18 1.28 0.99 0.02
N ALA A 19 0.38 0.25 -0.61
CA ALA A 19 0.63 -0.49 -1.84
C ALA A 19 0.02 0.26 -3.03
N VAL A 20 0.85 0.62 -3.98
CA VAL A 20 0.46 1.34 -5.20
C VAL A 20 0.84 0.49 -6.40
N PRO A 21 -0.04 0.27 -7.39
CA PRO A 21 0.36 -0.38 -8.63
C PRO A 21 1.54 0.33 -9.28
N GLU A 22 2.54 -0.43 -9.77
CA GLU A 22 3.75 0.08 -10.46
C GLU A 22 3.42 1.11 -11.57
N THR A 23 2.24 0.96 -12.18
CA THR A 23 1.76 1.82 -13.27
C THR A 23 1.11 3.12 -12.81
N ARG A 24 1.00 3.36 -11.49
CA ARG A 24 0.34 4.52 -10.88
C ARG A 24 1.28 5.27 -9.94
N ASN A 25 1.03 6.57 -9.84
CA ASN A 25 1.70 7.43 -8.85
C ASN A 25 1.04 7.30 -7.48
N ILE A 26 1.77 7.69 -6.44
CA ILE A 26 1.22 7.85 -5.08
C ILE A 26 0.03 8.82 -5.15
N PRO A 27 -1.13 8.47 -4.57
CA PRO A 27 -2.32 9.32 -4.57
C PRO A 27 -2.08 10.64 -3.84
N GLU A 28 -2.65 11.75 -4.34
CA GLU A 28 -2.45 13.11 -3.79
C GLU A 28 -2.81 13.23 -2.29
N GLU A 29 -3.77 12.43 -1.82
CA GLU A 29 -4.14 12.34 -0.41
C GLU A 29 -2.98 11.81 0.46
N ALA A 30 -2.15 10.95 -0.10
CA ALA A 30 -1.00 10.35 0.55
C ALA A 30 0.32 11.04 0.21
N THR A 31 0.39 11.89 -0.83
CA THR A 31 1.64 12.62 -1.19
C THR A 31 2.08 13.63 -0.14
N ASN A 32 1.19 14.06 0.76
CA ASN A 32 1.53 14.93 1.89
C ASN A 32 2.24 14.19 3.03
N THR A 33 2.44 12.87 2.89
CA THR A 33 3.12 12.06 3.89
C THR A 33 4.50 11.63 3.40
N ASP A 34 5.49 11.64 4.29
CA ASP A 34 6.84 11.12 4.06
C ASP A 34 6.84 9.59 3.98
N TRP A 35 6.35 9.08 2.85
CA TRP A 35 6.43 7.67 2.49
C TRP A 35 7.86 7.28 2.12
N GLN A 36 8.37 6.26 2.79
CA GLN A 36 9.63 5.61 2.47
C GLN A 36 9.37 4.39 1.61
N VAL A 37 10.21 4.15 0.60
CA VAL A 37 10.12 2.92 -0.21
C VAL A 37 10.51 1.73 0.66
N GLU A 38 9.61 0.77 0.85
CA GLU A 38 9.90 -0.50 1.52
C GLU A 38 10.24 -1.57 0.48
N ALA A 39 9.43 -1.69 -0.57
CA ALA A 39 9.66 -2.63 -1.67
C ALA A 39 9.14 -2.06 -2.98
N ARG A 40 9.74 -2.48 -4.10
CA ARG A 40 9.30 -2.10 -5.45
C ARG A 40 9.09 -3.32 -6.32
N ALA A 41 8.16 -3.20 -7.27
CA ALA A 41 7.83 -4.27 -8.20
C ALA A 41 7.52 -5.61 -7.51
N VAL A 42 6.81 -5.55 -6.37
CA VAL A 42 6.36 -6.74 -5.64
C VAL A 42 5.32 -7.45 -6.48
N GLU A 43 5.59 -8.71 -6.81
CA GLU A 43 4.66 -9.55 -7.54
C GLU A 43 3.59 -10.07 -6.57
N VAL A 44 2.34 -9.72 -6.84
CA VAL A 44 1.18 -10.17 -6.06
C VAL A 44 0.14 -10.74 -7.00
N GLU A 45 -0.74 -11.59 -6.50
CA GLU A 45 -1.89 -12.06 -7.27
C GLU A 45 -2.79 -10.87 -7.65
N ASP A 46 -3.44 -10.96 -8.81
CA ASP A 46 -4.33 -9.89 -9.26
C ASP A 46 -5.58 -9.77 -8.38
N ASP A 47 -5.99 -10.88 -7.78
CA ASP A 47 -7.10 -10.98 -6.85
C ASP A 47 -6.62 -11.12 -5.40
N ALA A 48 -5.40 -10.66 -5.08
CA ALA A 48 -4.88 -10.73 -3.73
C ALA A 48 -5.81 -10.01 -2.74
N GLU A 49 -6.46 -10.76 -1.85
CA GLU A 49 -7.32 -10.16 -0.83
C GLU A 49 -6.49 -9.56 0.32
N HIS A 50 -5.34 -10.15 0.65
CA HIS A 50 -4.53 -9.75 1.81
C HIS A 50 -3.03 -9.79 1.48
N LEU A 51 -2.29 -8.82 2.02
CA LEU A 51 -0.82 -8.83 2.07
C LEU A 51 -0.38 -8.94 3.52
N GLU A 52 -0.09 -10.16 3.97
CA GLU A 52 0.24 -10.47 5.36
C GLU A 52 1.50 -9.72 5.84
N ASP A 53 2.54 -9.63 5.00
CA ASP A 53 3.79 -8.91 5.31
C ASP A 53 3.60 -7.41 5.60
N TYR A 54 2.49 -6.83 5.15
CA TYR A 54 2.22 -5.38 5.23
C TYR A 54 0.92 -5.05 5.96
N GLU A 55 0.25 -6.06 6.53
CA GLU A 55 -1.06 -5.93 7.21
C GLU A 55 -2.10 -5.18 6.34
N ILE A 56 -2.01 -5.31 5.02
CA ILE A 56 -2.96 -4.69 4.09
C ILE A 56 -4.04 -5.72 3.79
N ASN A 57 -5.29 -5.35 4.10
CA ASN A 57 -6.47 -6.18 3.85
C ASN A 57 -7.27 -5.61 2.68
N ARG A 58 -8.07 -6.44 2.01
CA ARG A 58 -8.90 -6.06 0.87
C ARG A 58 -8.12 -5.37 -0.25
N VAL A 59 -6.94 -5.90 -0.60
CA VAL A 59 -6.00 -5.21 -1.51
C VAL A 59 -6.63 -4.99 -2.88
N SER A 60 -7.20 -6.02 -3.50
CA SER A 60 -7.92 -5.93 -4.78
C SER A 60 -9.07 -4.93 -4.74
N GLU A 61 -9.92 -4.98 -3.71
CA GLU A 61 -11.07 -4.07 -3.57
C GLU A 61 -10.60 -2.61 -3.45
N GLN A 62 -9.64 -2.34 -2.56
CA GLN A 62 -9.09 -1.00 -2.39
C GLN A 62 -8.45 -0.49 -3.69
N ILE A 63 -7.67 -1.32 -4.40
CA ILE A 63 -7.07 -0.92 -5.67
C ILE A 63 -8.16 -0.65 -6.73
N ALA A 64 -9.23 -1.43 -6.76
CA ALA A 64 -10.35 -1.22 -7.68
C ALA A 64 -11.11 0.09 -7.37
N GLU A 65 -11.33 0.40 -6.09
CA GLU A 65 -12.10 1.57 -5.66
C GLU A 65 -11.33 2.88 -5.78
N LYS A 66 -10.10 2.94 -5.25
CA LYS A 66 -9.31 4.19 -5.15
C LYS A 66 -7.97 4.14 -5.89
N GLY A 67 -7.56 2.97 -6.39
CA GLY A 67 -6.34 2.82 -7.17
C GLY A 67 -5.08 2.46 -6.39
N TYR A 68 -5.19 2.25 -5.08
CA TYR A 68 -4.12 1.90 -4.17
C TYR A 68 -4.71 1.15 -2.98
N ALA A 69 -3.90 0.39 -2.25
CA ALA A 69 -4.29 -0.21 -0.98
C ALA A 69 -3.43 0.34 0.15
N VAL A 70 -3.98 0.46 1.34
CA VAL A 70 -3.26 0.93 2.53
C VAL A 70 -3.61 0.03 3.70
N THR A 71 -2.69 -0.11 4.65
CA THR A 71 -3.00 -0.79 5.91
C THR A 71 -4.15 -0.06 6.60
N SER A 72 -5.13 -0.82 7.08
CA SER A 72 -6.23 -0.25 7.84
C SER A 72 -5.72 0.04 9.24
N LEU A 73 -5.49 1.32 9.54
CA LEU A 73 -5.32 1.78 10.92
C LEU A 73 -6.66 1.51 11.65
N HIS A 74 -6.67 0.50 12.51
CA HIS A 74 -7.79 0.22 13.41
C HIS A 74 -7.73 1.13 14.64
#